data_AF-A0A9P6XDJ3-F1
#
_entry.id   AF-A0A9P6XDJ3-F1
#
_cell.length_a   1.000
_cell.length_b   1.000
_cell.length_c   1.000
_cell.angle_alpha   90.00
_cell.angle_beta   90.00
_cell.angle_gamma   90.00
#
_symmetry.space_group_name_H-M   'P 1'
#
loop_
_entity.id
_entity.type
_entity.pdbx_description
1 polymer ?
#
loop_
_entity_poly.entity_id
_entity_poly.type
_entity_poly.pdbx_seq_one_letter_code
_entity_poly.pdbx_strand_id
1 'polypeptide(L)'
;MSNQDNSYSLRSKLQVVERPTASDINEFLTSDNRWRNTVRSMYLESSIGLVPDIEQRESILALAQMTNNAYLDINLNETDWYDLGPQWQVNDSFGWDSDGIRGHVFTNEDNSLVVISIKGTSAGLWTGGPTGEKDKLNDNALFSCCCARISRAWTPVCDCYKNNDYICENSCLEKKISESELYYDNALELYKHIYNTYKGSTIWITGHSLGGALASLVGQTFGVPTVTFEIPGDRLASTRLHLPHAPGGRSPVWHFGHTADPIFVGVCTGPASSCWYGGYAMESRCHTGKVCIWDTVNKNGWRVDIRSHRVKDVIETILLKPEEFPMPECVEEKDCEDCGLWQYYDERDGPFPTETVARILAKPTFEIARSRYRDNSWHYY
;
A
#
# COMPACT_ATOMS: atom_id res chain seq x y z
N MET A 1 -29.98 -8.56 23.57
CA MET A 1 -28.77 -8.96 24.31
C MET A 1 -28.31 -10.29 23.75
N SER A 2 -27.47 -10.25 22.73
CA SER A 2 -26.79 -11.42 22.16
C SER A 2 -25.33 -11.30 22.59
N ASN A 3 -24.94 -12.04 23.62
CA ASN A 3 -23.55 -12.23 23.97
C ASN A 3 -22.90 -13.08 22.87
N GLN A 4 -22.31 -12.44 21.86
CA GLN A 4 -21.24 -13.08 21.10
C GLN A 4 -19.96 -12.82 21.89
N ASP A 5 -19.49 -13.88 22.54
CA ASP A 5 -18.18 -14.01 23.15
C ASP A 5 -17.14 -14.08 22.00
N ASN A 6 -17.04 -13.01 21.21
CA ASN A 6 -16.02 -12.87 20.17
C ASN A 6 -14.73 -12.48 20.88
N SER A 7 -14.01 -13.46 21.43
CA SER A 7 -12.62 -13.21 21.78
C SER A 7 -11.88 -12.89 20.48
N TYR A 8 -11.52 -11.62 20.29
CA TYR A 8 -10.69 -11.16 19.18
C TYR A 8 -9.26 -11.68 19.37
N SER A 9 -9.13 -13.00 19.21
CA SER A 9 -7.88 -13.73 19.34
C SER A 9 -7.15 -13.60 18.01
N LEU A 10 -6.22 -12.65 17.96
CA LEU A 10 -5.26 -12.55 16.88
C LEU A 10 -4.38 -13.81 16.91
N ARG A 11 -4.63 -14.76 15.99
CA ARG A 11 -3.89 -16.01 15.92
C ARG A 11 -2.58 -15.80 15.16
N SER A 12 -1.59 -16.57 15.56
CA SER A 12 -0.25 -16.53 14.98
C SER A 12 0.24 -17.93 14.68
N LYS A 13 1.15 -18.04 13.71
CA LYS A 13 1.87 -19.27 13.40
C LYS A 13 3.35 -19.01 13.20
N LEU A 14 4.17 -20.03 13.42
CA LEU A 14 5.59 -19.96 13.08
C LEU A 14 5.76 -20.24 11.59
N GLN A 15 6.50 -19.37 10.91
CA GLN A 15 6.80 -19.51 9.49
C GLN A 15 8.25 -19.13 9.22
N VAL A 16 8.85 -19.74 8.19
CA VAL A 16 10.14 -19.26 7.67
C VAL A 16 9.90 -17.93 6.96
N VAL A 17 10.55 -16.89 7.44
CA VAL A 17 10.53 -15.54 6.89
C VAL A 17 11.94 -15.16 6.44
N GLU A 18 12.02 -14.39 5.37
CA GLU A 18 13.27 -13.86 4.85
C GLU A 18 13.39 -12.37 5.19
N ARG A 19 14.56 -11.99 5.74
CA ARG A 19 14.84 -10.61 6.15
C ARG A 19 16.18 -10.15 5.60
N PRO A 20 16.31 -8.89 5.17
CA PRO A 20 17.62 -8.33 4.85
C PRO A 20 18.55 -8.38 6.07
N THR A 21 19.86 -8.57 5.84
CA THR A 21 20.82 -8.57 6.94
C THR A 21 20.86 -7.21 7.64
N ALA A 22 21.20 -7.19 8.93
CA ALA A 22 21.32 -5.93 9.67
C ALA A 22 22.36 -4.98 9.03
N SER A 23 23.41 -5.52 8.40
CA SER A 23 24.41 -4.74 7.66
C SER A 23 23.81 -4.10 6.42
N ASP A 24 23.06 -4.85 5.61
CA ASP A 24 22.43 -4.34 4.39
C ASP A 24 21.35 -3.29 4.71
N ILE A 25 20.57 -3.50 5.77
CA ILE A 25 19.60 -2.51 6.26
C ILE A 25 20.32 -1.23 6.68
N ASN A 26 21.39 -1.35 7.46
CA ASN A 26 22.14 -0.17 7.91
C ASN A 26 22.78 0.58 6.72
N GLU A 27 23.34 -0.13 5.75
CA GLU A 27 23.83 0.48 4.50
C GLU A 27 22.70 1.20 3.76
N PHE A 28 21.55 0.56 3.57
CA PHE A 28 20.39 1.15 2.90
C PHE A 28 19.86 2.43 3.60
N LEU A 29 19.86 2.45 4.94
CA LEU A 29 19.35 3.58 5.72
C LEU A 29 20.34 4.76 5.81
N THR A 30 21.65 4.48 5.80
CA THR A 30 22.70 5.51 5.97
C THR A 30 23.25 6.05 4.66
N SER A 31 22.99 5.36 3.56
CA SER A 31 23.58 5.67 2.27
C SER A 31 22.76 6.74 1.54
N ASP A 32 23.35 7.92 1.35
CA ASP A 32 22.92 8.88 0.31
C ASP A 32 22.90 8.24 -1.09
N ASN A 33 23.52 7.06 -1.25
CA ASN A 33 23.46 6.27 -2.49
C ASN A 33 22.14 5.50 -2.68
N ARG A 34 21.12 5.61 -1.81
CA ARG A 34 19.76 5.09 -2.11
C ARG A 34 19.31 5.50 -3.52
N TRP A 35 19.69 6.71 -3.93
CA TRP A 35 19.33 7.35 -5.21
C TRP A 35 20.45 7.33 -6.26
N ARG A 36 21.57 6.67 -5.97
CA ARG A 36 22.63 6.46 -6.95
C ARG A 36 22.45 5.03 -7.46
N ASN A 37 22.46 4.85 -8.78
CA ASN A 37 22.18 3.62 -9.57
C ASN A 37 23.03 2.37 -9.23
N THR A 38 23.62 2.27 -8.04
CA THR A 38 24.45 1.18 -7.55
C THR A 38 23.84 0.55 -6.30
N VAL A 39 22.53 0.31 -6.29
CA VAL A 39 21.93 -0.50 -5.21
C VAL A 39 22.32 -1.95 -5.45
N ARG A 40 23.29 -2.43 -4.67
CA ARG A 40 23.66 -3.85 -4.62
C ARG A 40 22.45 -4.65 -4.15
N SER A 41 22.22 -5.83 -4.74
CA SER A 41 21.22 -6.77 -4.23
C SER A 41 21.50 -7.08 -2.75
N MET A 42 20.48 -6.90 -1.90
CA MET A 42 20.58 -7.22 -0.47
C MET A 42 20.62 -8.73 -0.27
N TYR A 43 21.34 -9.19 0.76
CA TYR A 43 21.32 -10.59 1.16
C TYR A 43 20.15 -10.81 2.12
N LEU A 44 19.38 -11.86 1.85
CA LEU A 44 18.25 -12.27 2.67
C LEU A 44 18.65 -13.45 3.55
N GLU A 45 18.44 -13.31 4.84
CA GLU A 45 18.59 -14.38 5.82
C GLU A 45 17.22 -15.00 6.14
N SER A 46 17.15 -16.33 6.08
CA SER A 46 15.97 -17.07 6.51
C SER A 46 15.99 -17.25 8.03
N SER A 47 14.88 -16.93 8.67
CA SER A 47 14.67 -17.18 10.10
C SER A 47 13.25 -17.70 10.35
N ILE A 48 13.01 -18.35 11.48
CA ILE A 48 11.66 -18.71 11.90
C ILE A 48 11.10 -17.51 12.68
N GLY A 49 10.03 -16.92 12.17
CA GLY A 49 9.34 -15.79 12.78
C GLY A 49 7.90 -16.15 13.14
N LEU A 50 7.38 -15.49 14.16
CA LEU A 50 5.95 -15.50 14.48
C LEU A 50 5.23 -14.53 13.53
N VAL A 51 4.29 -15.04 12.74
CA VAL A 51 3.52 -14.28 11.75
C VAL A 51 2.02 -14.37 12.04
N PRO A 52 1.20 -13.42 11.58
CA PRO A 52 -0.25 -13.55 11.64
C PRO A 52 -0.72 -14.81 10.91
N ASP A 53 -1.67 -15.54 11.48
CA ASP A 53 -2.31 -16.64 10.74
C ASP A 53 -3.37 -16.09 9.79
N ILE A 54 -2.94 -15.80 8.56
CA ILE A 54 -3.74 -15.18 7.51
C ILE A 54 -4.89 -16.04 6.99
N GLU A 55 -4.90 -17.34 7.30
CA GLU A 55 -6.00 -18.24 6.97
C GLU A 55 -7.15 -18.16 7.99
N GLN A 56 -6.88 -17.59 9.17
CA GLN A 56 -7.86 -17.42 10.23
C GLN A 56 -8.52 -16.05 10.12
N ARG A 57 -9.85 -16.06 9.92
CA ARG A 57 -10.66 -14.85 9.75
C ARG A 57 -10.55 -13.92 10.95
N GLU A 58 -10.49 -14.49 12.16
CA GLU A 58 -10.42 -13.74 13.41
C GLU A 58 -9.14 -12.90 13.48
N SER A 59 -8.02 -13.41 12.96
CA SER A 59 -6.76 -12.68 12.86
C SER A 59 -6.87 -11.49 11.92
N ILE A 60 -7.43 -11.73 10.73
CA ILE A 60 -7.61 -10.68 9.71
C ILE A 60 -8.61 -9.63 10.18
N LEU A 61 -9.68 -10.04 10.87
CA LEU A 61 -10.65 -9.15 11.48
C LEU A 61 -10.02 -8.26 12.56
N ALA A 62 -9.23 -8.83 13.48
CA ALA A 62 -8.56 -8.05 14.52
C ALA A 62 -7.59 -7.01 13.92
N LEU A 63 -6.81 -7.39 12.90
CA LEU A 63 -5.90 -6.45 12.21
C LEU A 63 -6.66 -5.38 11.43
N ALA A 64 -7.79 -5.72 10.80
CA ALA A 64 -8.65 -4.75 10.14
C ALA A 64 -9.26 -3.76 11.15
N GLN A 65 -9.70 -4.23 12.31
CA GLN A 65 -10.22 -3.39 13.39
C GLN A 65 -9.14 -2.46 13.98
N MET A 66 -7.93 -2.96 14.24
CA MET A 66 -6.77 -2.12 14.61
C MET A 66 -6.48 -1.06 13.53
N THR A 67 -6.66 -1.42 12.26
CA THR A 67 -6.49 -0.52 11.12
C THR A 67 -7.58 0.55 11.05
N ASN A 68 -8.84 0.21 11.32
CA ASN A 68 -9.93 1.17 11.45
C ASN A 68 -9.67 2.14 12.60
N ASN A 69 -9.26 1.62 13.76
CA ASN A 69 -9.00 2.42 14.94
C ASN A 69 -7.88 3.46 14.75
N ALA A 70 -6.92 3.23 13.84
CA ALA A 70 -5.90 4.21 13.48
C ALA A 70 -6.47 5.52 12.89
N TYR A 71 -7.72 5.52 12.42
CA TYR A 71 -8.39 6.72 11.94
C TYR A 71 -8.97 7.61 13.05
N LEU A 72 -9.08 7.09 14.27
CA LEU A 72 -9.81 7.68 15.38
C LEU A 72 -8.83 8.16 16.45
N ASP A 73 -9.04 9.37 16.97
CA ASP A 73 -8.23 9.89 18.08
C ASP A 73 -8.76 9.31 19.40
N ILE A 74 -7.89 8.63 20.15
CA ILE A 74 -8.24 8.02 21.44
C ILE A 74 -8.73 9.04 22.48
N ASN A 75 -8.39 10.32 22.32
CA ASN A 75 -8.81 11.39 23.23
C ASN A 75 -10.21 11.93 22.89
N LEU A 76 -10.76 11.53 21.74
CA LEU A 76 -12.11 11.88 21.30
C LEU A 76 -13.05 10.71 21.60
N ASN A 77 -14.25 11.02 22.06
CA ASN A 77 -15.27 10.00 22.34
C ASN A 77 -15.95 9.58 21.03
N GLU A 78 -15.23 8.80 20.22
CA GLU A 78 -15.65 8.35 18.90
C GLU A 78 -16.42 7.03 18.96
N THR A 79 -17.58 6.97 18.31
CA THR A 79 -18.46 5.78 18.36
C THR A 79 -18.02 4.64 17.44
N ASP A 80 -17.03 4.91 16.57
CA ASP A 80 -16.58 3.99 15.53
C ASP A 80 -15.35 3.16 15.95
N TRP A 81 -14.92 3.26 17.22
CA TRP A 81 -13.82 2.49 17.77
C TRP A 81 -14.23 1.02 18.01
N TYR A 82 -13.47 0.09 17.44
CA TYR A 82 -13.65 -1.34 17.72
C TYR A 82 -12.89 -1.74 18.98
N ASP A 83 -13.62 -2.29 19.95
CA ASP A 83 -13.03 -2.91 21.14
C ASP A 83 -12.42 -4.27 20.75
N LEU A 84 -11.11 -4.40 20.97
CA LEU A 84 -10.32 -5.61 20.67
C LEU A 84 -10.31 -6.59 21.85
N GLY A 85 -10.98 -6.27 22.96
CA GLY A 85 -10.99 -7.05 24.19
C GLY A 85 -9.81 -6.74 25.12
N PRO A 86 -9.85 -7.26 26.37
CA PRO A 86 -8.88 -6.93 27.43
C PRO A 86 -7.44 -7.37 27.13
N GLN A 87 -7.27 -8.31 26.20
CA GLN A 87 -5.96 -8.86 25.82
C GLN A 87 -5.13 -7.90 24.96
N TRP A 88 -5.72 -6.82 24.46
CA TRP A 88 -5.05 -5.80 23.63
C TRP A 88 -5.13 -4.43 24.28
N GLN A 89 -3.99 -3.73 24.34
CA GLN A 89 -3.88 -2.39 24.89
C GLN A 89 -3.35 -1.44 23.81
N VAL A 90 -3.88 -0.22 23.78
CA VAL A 90 -3.29 0.89 23.02
C VAL A 90 -2.23 1.52 23.91
N ASN A 91 -0.96 1.21 23.65
CA ASN A 91 0.14 1.67 24.49
C ASN A 91 0.68 3.03 24.04
N ASP A 92 0.59 3.32 22.75
CA ASP A 92 1.07 4.58 22.19
C ASP A 92 0.20 5.01 21.01
N SER A 93 0.13 6.32 20.79
CA SER A 93 -0.69 6.97 19.78
C SER A 93 0.10 8.15 19.22
N PHE A 94 0.27 8.21 17.89
CA PHE A 94 1.23 9.13 17.27
C PHE A 94 0.60 9.99 16.17
N GLY A 95 1.18 11.17 15.96
CA GLY A 95 0.89 12.05 14.83
C GLY A 95 -0.33 12.96 14.95
N TRP A 96 -1.00 13.02 16.10
CA TRP A 96 -2.21 13.83 16.30
C TRP A 96 -1.93 15.34 16.48
N ASP A 97 -0.74 15.70 16.95
CA ASP A 97 -0.37 17.10 17.24
C ASP A 97 0.16 17.89 16.03
N SER A 98 0.42 17.24 14.90
CA SER A 98 0.98 17.89 13.70
C SER A 98 0.60 17.16 12.39
N ASP A 99 1.00 17.74 11.25
CA ASP A 99 0.87 17.10 9.94
C ASP A 99 1.96 16.03 9.78
N GLY A 100 1.56 14.79 9.52
CA GLY A 100 2.45 13.64 9.41
C GLY A 100 1.71 12.31 9.44
N ILE A 101 2.46 11.21 9.53
CA ILE A 101 1.86 9.88 9.70
C ILE A 101 1.17 9.79 11.07
N ARG A 102 -0.01 9.17 11.10
CA ARG A 102 -0.79 8.97 12.33
C ARG A 102 -1.09 7.50 12.53
N GLY A 103 -1.43 7.13 13.75
CA GLY A 103 -1.83 5.77 14.06
C GLY A 103 -1.58 5.42 15.52
N HIS A 104 -1.61 4.12 15.78
CA HIS A 104 -1.56 3.56 17.13
C HIS A 104 -0.61 2.37 17.20
N VAL A 105 -0.07 2.14 18.39
CA VAL A 105 0.71 0.95 18.73
C VAL A 105 -0.11 0.11 19.70
N PHE A 106 -0.49 -1.09 19.25
CA PHE A 106 -1.21 -2.07 20.05
C PHE A 106 -0.22 -3.09 20.61
N THR A 107 -0.39 -3.49 21.86
CA THR A 107 0.37 -4.60 22.45
C THR A 107 -0.54 -5.59 23.13
N ASN A 108 -0.08 -6.83 23.20
CA ASN A 108 -0.73 -7.84 24.03
C ASN A 108 -0.33 -7.69 25.51
N GLU A 109 -1.01 -8.41 26.42
CA GLU A 109 -0.86 -8.25 27.88
C GLU A 109 0.59 -8.30 28.41
N ASP A 110 1.45 -9.14 27.82
CA ASP A 110 2.85 -9.31 28.23
C ASP A 110 3.84 -8.52 27.36
N ASN A 111 3.34 -7.70 26.44
CA ASN A 111 4.11 -6.93 25.45
C ASN A 111 5.04 -7.78 24.55
N SER A 112 4.82 -9.10 24.45
CA SER A 112 5.61 -9.97 23.57
C SER A 112 5.26 -9.82 22.08
N LEU A 113 4.07 -9.28 21.77
CA LEU A 113 3.61 -8.96 20.43
C LEU A 113 3.13 -7.51 20.35
N VAL A 114 3.71 -6.77 19.41
CA VAL A 114 3.41 -5.36 19.12
C VAL A 114 2.87 -5.27 17.71
N VAL A 115 1.74 -4.57 17.53
CA VAL A 115 1.16 -4.28 16.22
C VAL A 115 1.14 -2.77 16.00
N ILE A 116 1.87 -2.32 14.99
CA ILE A 116 1.90 -0.91 14.56
C ILE A 116 0.79 -0.73 13.53
N SER A 117 -0.20 0.10 13.82
CA SER A 117 -1.30 0.40 12.90
C SER A 117 -1.14 1.81 12.35
N ILE A 118 -0.96 1.94 11.03
CA ILE A 118 -0.71 3.21 10.36
C ILE A 118 -1.97 3.68 9.62
N LYS A 119 -2.41 4.90 9.93
CA LYS A 119 -3.55 5.58 9.31
C LYS A 119 -3.23 5.94 7.85
N GLY A 120 -4.19 5.74 6.95
CA GLY A 120 -4.11 6.25 5.58
C GLY A 120 -4.77 7.63 5.40
N THR A 121 -4.87 8.06 4.14
CA THR A 121 -5.47 9.35 3.75
C THR A 121 -6.93 9.41 4.20
N SER A 122 -7.32 10.51 4.85
CA SER A 122 -8.70 10.65 5.37
C SER A 122 -9.71 10.82 4.23
N ALA A 123 -10.88 10.17 4.33
CA ALA A 123 -11.93 10.18 3.31
C ALA A 123 -12.33 11.60 2.82
N GLY A 124 -12.28 12.61 3.70
CA GLY A 124 -12.60 14.01 3.37
C GLY A 124 -11.59 14.70 2.46
N LEU A 125 -10.37 14.18 2.33
CA LEU A 125 -9.35 14.73 1.43
C LEU A 125 -9.61 14.38 -0.03
N TRP A 126 -10.25 13.24 -0.28
CA TRP A 126 -10.75 12.83 -1.61
C TRP A 126 -11.91 13.71 -2.10
N THR A 127 -12.51 14.50 -1.20
CA THR A 127 -13.52 15.53 -1.52
C THR A 127 -12.98 16.96 -1.51
N GLY A 128 -11.66 17.14 -1.36
CA GLY A 128 -10.97 18.44 -1.34
C GLY A 128 -10.94 19.09 0.05
N GLY A 129 -9.84 18.90 0.78
CA GLY A 129 -9.58 19.49 2.10
C GLY A 129 -8.14 19.99 2.27
N PRO A 130 -7.86 20.85 3.29
CA PRO A 130 -6.60 21.61 3.42
C PRO A 130 -5.37 20.80 3.85
N THR A 131 -5.52 19.58 4.39
CA THR A 131 -4.39 18.70 4.78
C THR A 131 -3.78 17.94 3.60
N GLY A 132 -4.22 18.22 2.36
CA GLY A 132 -4.04 17.31 1.21
C GLY A 132 -2.79 17.47 0.37
N GLU A 133 -1.95 18.49 0.55
CA GLU A 133 -0.81 18.68 -0.36
C GLU A 133 0.29 17.63 -0.14
N LYS A 134 0.65 17.32 1.10
CA LYS A 134 1.66 16.29 1.41
C LYS A 134 1.16 14.88 1.10
N ASP A 135 -0.11 14.59 1.41
CA ASP A 135 -0.79 13.34 1.04
C ASP A 135 -0.75 13.16 -0.48
N LYS A 136 -1.21 14.17 -1.24
CA LYS A 136 -1.19 14.13 -2.71
C LYS A 136 0.20 13.95 -3.28
N LEU A 137 1.22 14.58 -2.69
CA LEU A 137 2.61 14.39 -3.15
C LEU A 137 3.03 12.93 -2.96
N ASN A 138 2.86 12.38 -1.75
CA ASN A 138 3.27 11.01 -1.43
C ASN A 138 2.48 9.98 -2.27
N ASP A 139 1.17 10.18 -2.35
CA ASP A 139 0.27 9.34 -3.11
C ASP A 139 0.63 9.35 -4.61
N ASN A 140 0.67 10.53 -5.21
CA ASN A 140 0.89 10.66 -6.65
C ASN A 140 2.34 10.40 -7.06
N ALA A 141 3.34 10.73 -6.24
CA ALA A 141 4.73 10.46 -6.60
C ALA A 141 5.07 8.96 -6.54
N LEU A 142 4.46 8.21 -5.62
CA LEU A 142 4.78 6.80 -5.42
C LEU A 142 3.84 5.83 -6.16
N PHE A 143 2.55 6.14 -6.26
CA PHE A 143 1.51 5.20 -6.75
C PHE A 143 0.86 5.59 -8.08
N SER A 144 1.28 6.70 -8.69
CA SER A 144 0.91 7.03 -10.08
C SER A 144 2.04 6.69 -11.06
N CYS A 145 1.74 6.58 -12.35
CA CYS A 145 2.72 6.20 -13.34
C CYS A 145 3.75 7.30 -13.63
N CYS A 146 3.35 8.57 -13.64
CA CYS A 146 4.27 9.68 -13.78
C CYS A 146 3.71 10.95 -13.12
N CYS A 147 3.89 11.07 -11.80
CA CYS A 147 3.52 12.26 -11.02
C CYS A 147 2.06 12.72 -11.18
N ALA A 148 1.12 11.79 -11.33
CA ALA A 148 -0.30 12.00 -11.58
C ALA A 148 -0.60 12.75 -12.88
N ARG A 149 0.24 12.55 -13.91
CA ARG A 149 -0.05 13.05 -15.25
C ARG A 149 -1.10 12.19 -15.96
N ILE A 150 -2.37 12.41 -15.60
CA ILE A 150 -3.50 11.64 -16.18
C ILE A 150 -4.35 12.43 -17.19
N SER A 151 -4.32 13.77 -17.15
CA SER A 151 -5.09 14.60 -18.08
C SER A 151 -4.51 16.02 -18.19
N ARG A 152 -4.83 16.72 -19.30
CA ARG A 152 -4.47 18.14 -19.49
C ARG A 152 -5.18 19.08 -18.51
N ALA A 153 -6.28 18.65 -17.91
CA ALA A 153 -7.05 19.44 -16.94
C ALA A 153 -6.41 19.45 -15.54
N TRP A 154 -5.28 18.76 -15.36
CA TRP A 154 -4.60 18.58 -14.08
C TRP A 154 -3.18 19.12 -14.09
N THR A 155 -2.77 19.62 -12.92
CA THR A 155 -1.38 19.91 -12.61
C THR A 155 -0.77 18.70 -11.89
N PRO A 156 0.19 18.00 -12.51
CA PRO A 156 0.90 16.90 -11.87
C PRO A 156 1.76 17.39 -10.70
N VAL A 157 2.15 16.49 -9.79
CA VAL A 157 3.01 16.82 -8.63
C VAL A 157 4.47 17.05 -9.03
N CYS A 158 4.85 16.70 -10.25
CA CYS A 158 6.15 16.99 -10.85
C CYS A 158 6.06 17.10 -12.38
N ASP A 159 7.10 17.64 -13.00
CA ASP A 159 7.21 17.92 -14.43
C ASP A 159 8.06 16.91 -15.22
N CYS A 160 8.27 15.71 -14.67
CA CYS A 160 9.11 14.67 -15.30
C CYS A 160 8.50 14.01 -16.56
N TYR A 161 7.27 14.34 -16.93
CA TYR A 161 6.64 13.89 -18.17
C TYR A 161 7.12 14.73 -19.37
N LYS A 162 7.17 14.14 -20.58
CA LYS A 162 7.57 14.88 -21.80
C LYS A 162 6.42 15.09 -22.77
N ASN A 163 6.35 16.30 -23.34
CA ASN A 163 5.56 16.67 -24.54
C ASN A 163 4.09 16.22 -24.61
N ASN A 164 3.43 15.98 -23.46
CA ASN A 164 2.07 15.42 -23.33
C ASN A 164 1.91 13.97 -23.81
N ASP A 165 3.01 13.27 -24.08
CA ASP A 165 3.00 11.85 -24.41
C ASP A 165 3.13 11.01 -23.13
N TYR A 166 2.84 9.71 -23.22
CA TYR A 166 3.04 8.75 -22.13
C TYR A 166 4.53 8.40 -21.97
N ILE A 167 5.36 9.42 -21.74
CA ILE A 167 6.81 9.32 -21.58
C ILE A 167 7.19 9.99 -20.26
N CYS A 168 7.91 9.26 -19.40
CA CYS A 168 8.36 9.73 -18.10
C CYS A 168 9.89 9.58 -17.98
N GLU A 169 10.55 10.62 -17.48
CA GLU A 169 11.99 10.61 -17.21
C GLU A 169 12.27 10.06 -15.80
N ASN A 170 12.90 8.88 -15.70
CA ASN A 170 13.19 8.20 -14.45
C ASN A 170 14.17 8.96 -13.56
N SER A 171 15.25 9.50 -14.13
CA SER A 171 16.24 10.30 -13.38
C SER A 171 15.59 11.52 -12.72
N CYS A 172 14.68 12.18 -13.43
CA CYS A 172 13.89 13.29 -12.88
C CYS A 172 12.97 12.79 -11.75
N LEU A 173 12.25 11.68 -11.97
CA LEU A 173 11.30 11.15 -10.99
C LEU A 173 12.00 10.73 -9.69
N GLU A 174 13.08 9.96 -9.79
CA GLU A 174 13.93 9.55 -8.65
C GLU A 174 14.42 10.78 -7.89
N LYS A 175 14.94 11.79 -8.60
CA LYS A 175 15.38 13.03 -7.99
C LYS A 175 14.25 13.72 -7.22
N LYS A 176 13.06 13.85 -7.82
CA LYS A 176 11.90 14.47 -7.16
C LYS A 176 11.46 13.71 -5.92
N ILE A 177 11.45 12.38 -5.97
CA ILE A 177 11.13 11.54 -4.82
C ILE A 177 12.19 11.74 -3.72
N SER A 178 13.48 11.77 -4.09
CA SER A 178 14.60 11.96 -3.15
C SER A 178 14.63 13.31 -2.45
N GLU A 179 14.17 14.37 -3.11
CA GLU A 179 14.13 15.74 -2.59
C GLU A 179 12.85 16.04 -1.80
N SER A 180 11.90 15.10 -1.78
CA SER A 180 10.59 15.27 -1.14
C SER A 180 10.58 14.77 0.30
N GLU A 181 9.77 15.40 1.16
CA GLU A 181 9.45 14.85 2.48
C GLU A 181 8.49 13.65 2.32
N LEU A 182 9.05 12.44 2.30
CA LEU A 182 8.25 11.22 2.17
C LEU A 182 7.74 10.74 3.53
N TYR A 183 6.47 10.34 3.56
CA TYR A 183 5.90 9.62 4.70
C TYR A 183 6.56 8.27 4.92
N TYR A 184 7.16 7.70 3.88
CA TYR A 184 7.97 6.50 3.99
C TYR A 184 9.15 6.70 4.96
N ASP A 185 9.88 7.82 4.88
CA ASP A 185 11.02 8.07 5.78
C ASP A 185 10.55 8.28 7.23
N ASN A 186 9.41 8.95 7.43
CA ASN A 186 8.79 9.07 8.75
C ASN A 186 8.38 7.69 9.31
N ALA A 187 7.86 6.80 8.47
CA ALA A 187 7.45 5.45 8.87
C ALA A 187 8.66 4.56 9.20
N LEU A 188 9.79 4.73 8.51
CA LEU A 188 11.05 4.08 8.87
C LEU A 188 11.55 4.50 10.26
N GLU A 189 11.56 5.81 10.54
CA GLU A 189 11.99 6.30 11.87
C GLU A 189 11.03 5.88 12.98
N LEU A 190 9.72 5.88 12.73
CA LEU A 190 8.72 5.33 13.65
C LEU A 190 9.00 3.86 13.97
N TYR A 191 9.20 3.03 12.94
CA TYR A 191 9.50 1.60 13.14
C TYR A 191 10.79 1.42 13.95
N LYS A 192 11.86 2.15 13.62
CA LYS A 192 13.13 2.10 14.36
C LYS A 192 12.95 2.51 15.83
N HIS A 193 12.13 3.53 16.09
CA HIS A 193 11.80 3.95 17.44
C HIS A 193 11.10 2.83 18.21
N ILE A 194 10.02 2.27 17.65
CA ILE A 194 9.24 1.19 18.28
C ILE A 194 10.09 -0.07 18.48
N TYR A 195 10.91 -0.44 17.50
CA TYR A 195 11.87 -1.55 17.63
C TYR A 195 12.84 -1.37 18.80
N ASN A 196 13.30 -0.15 19.05
CA ASN A 196 14.19 0.16 20.16
C ASN A 196 13.46 0.24 21.52
N THR A 197 12.18 0.64 21.52
CA THR A 197 11.34 0.70 22.72
C THR A 197 10.92 -0.70 23.17
N TYR A 198 10.52 -1.56 22.23
CA TYR A 198 10.03 -2.93 22.47
C TYR A 198 11.05 -3.99 22.09
N LYS A 199 12.28 -3.86 22.62
CA LYS A 199 13.36 -4.82 22.33
C LYS A 199 12.99 -6.23 22.77
N GLY A 200 13.11 -7.18 21.84
CA GLY A 200 12.81 -8.59 22.08
C GLY A 200 11.36 -8.99 21.82
N SER A 201 10.46 -8.03 21.57
CA SER A 201 9.10 -8.30 21.14
C SER A 201 9.04 -8.67 19.66
N THR A 202 8.03 -9.44 19.27
CA THR A 202 7.64 -9.59 17.88
C THR A 202 6.87 -8.34 17.45
N ILE A 203 7.24 -7.76 16.31
CA ILE A 203 6.57 -6.58 15.75
C ILE A 203 5.88 -6.99 14.46
N TRP A 204 4.61 -6.63 14.33
CA TRP A 204 3.84 -6.66 13.09
C TRP A 204 3.41 -5.25 12.70
N ILE A 205 3.11 -5.05 11.42
CA ILE A 205 2.64 -3.77 10.91
C ILE A 205 1.32 -4.00 10.17
N THR A 206 0.36 -3.11 10.36
CA THR A 206 -0.91 -3.10 9.62
C THR A 206 -1.27 -1.69 9.19
N GLY A 207 -2.13 -1.59 8.19
CA GLY A 207 -2.61 -0.31 7.71
C GLY A 207 -3.55 -0.46 6.52
N HIS A 208 -4.19 0.64 6.15
CA HIS A 208 -5.14 0.72 5.05
C HIS A 208 -4.79 1.87 4.11
N SER A 209 -5.11 1.73 2.82
CA SER A 209 -4.88 2.77 1.80
C SER A 209 -3.40 3.23 1.84
N LEU A 210 -3.12 4.54 1.84
CA LEU A 210 -1.75 5.07 1.98
C LEU A 210 -1.02 4.54 3.23
N GLY A 211 -1.69 4.40 4.38
CA GLY A 211 -1.07 3.92 5.62
C GLY A 211 -0.67 2.45 5.52
N GLY A 212 -1.47 1.65 4.81
CA GLY A 212 -1.14 0.26 4.48
C GLY A 212 0.00 0.16 3.48
N ALA A 213 0.04 1.03 2.47
CA ALA A 213 1.15 1.07 1.54
C ALA A 213 2.47 1.42 2.25
N LEU A 214 2.46 2.40 3.17
CA LEU A 214 3.62 2.71 4.02
C LEU A 214 4.01 1.52 4.91
N ALA A 215 3.04 0.85 5.52
CA ALA A 215 3.27 -0.36 6.32
C ALA A 215 3.94 -1.47 5.49
N SER A 216 3.52 -1.65 4.24
CA SER A 216 4.13 -2.60 3.31
C SER A 216 5.57 -2.23 2.97
N LEU A 217 5.83 -0.97 2.61
CA LEU A 217 7.17 -0.51 2.25
C LEU A 217 8.15 -0.68 3.42
N VAL A 218 7.72 -0.35 4.65
CA VAL A 218 8.52 -0.60 5.86
C VAL A 218 8.69 -2.11 6.11
N GLY A 219 7.61 -2.89 5.94
CA GLY A 219 7.63 -4.35 6.06
C GLY A 219 8.64 -5.01 5.13
N GLN A 220 8.73 -4.55 3.88
CA GLN A 220 9.71 -4.99 2.89
C GLN A 220 11.14 -4.62 3.32
N THR A 221 11.35 -3.39 3.77
CA THR A 221 12.68 -2.89 4.18
C THR A 221 13.29 -3.70 5.32
N PHE A 222 12.49 -4.11 6.30
CA PHE A 222 12.98 -4.83 7.48
C PHE A 222 12.65 -6.34 7.47
N GLY A 223 11.90 -6.83 6.48
CA GLY A 223 11.39 -8.22 6.44
C GLY A 223 10.42 -8.53 7.59
N VAL A 224 9.58 -7.57 7.95
CA VAL A 224 8.67 -7.63 9.11
C VAL A 224 7.29 -8.10 8.66
N PRO A 225 6.59 -8.95 9.44
CA PRO A 225 5.25 -9.38 9.08
C PRO A 225 4.29 -8.20 8.96
N THR A 226 3.67 -8.07 7.78
CA THR A 226 2.78 -6.96 7.46
C THR A 226 1.51 -7.48 6.81
N VAL A 227 0.35 -7.02 7.30
CA VAL A 227 -0.96 -7.28 6.70
C VAL A 227 -1.59 -5.94 6.37
N THR A 228 -2.02 -5.73 5.14
CA THR A 228 -2.61 -4.46 4.72
C THR A 228 -3.99 -4.64 4.13
N PHE A 229 -4.80 -3.58 4.13
CA PHE A 229 -6.16 -3.59 3.61
C PHE A 229 -6.36 -2.53 2.53
N GLU A 230 -6.89 -2.94 1.37
CA GLU A 230 -7.29 -2.05 0.27
C GLU A 230 -6.19 -1.02 -0.07
N ILE A 231 -4.94 -1.47 -0.23
CA ILE A 231 -3.82 -0.58 -0.59
C ILE A 231 -3.71 -0.41 -2.10
N PRO A 232 -3.27 0.76 -2.60
CA PRO A 232 -2.82 0.85 -4.00
C PRO A 232 -1.67 -0.13 -4.25
N GLY A 233 -1.48 -0.55 -5.50
CA GLY A 233 -0.37 -1.43 -5.86
C GLY A 233 0.97 -0.84 -5.42
N ASP A 234 1.71 -1.53 -4.56
CA ASP A 234 2.90 -1.00 -3.88
C ASP A 234 4.21 -1.39 -4.57
N ARG A 235 4.18 -2.27 -5.58
CA ARG A 235 5.38 -2.74 -6.26
C ARG A 235 6.09 -1.64 -7.05
N LEU A 236 5.33 -0.74 -7.67
CA LEU A 236 5.89 0.43 -8.36
C LEU A 236 6.62 1.35 -7.37
N ALA A 237 6.01 1.63 -6.22
CA ALA A 237 6.62 2.44 -5.16
C ALA A 237 7.87 1.76 -4.57
N SER A 238 7.79 0.46 -4.30
CA SER A 238 8.91 -0.35 -3.82
C SER A 238 10.10 -0.30 -4.78
N THR A 239 9.85 -0.40 -6.09
CA THR A 239 10.88 -0.29 -7.13
C THR A 239 11.53 1.09 -7.16
N ARG A 240 10.72 2.16 -7.08
CA ARG A 240 11.20 3.55 -7.05
C ARG A 240 12.03 3.89 -5.82
N LEU A 241 11.72 3.26 -4.69
CA LEU A 241 12.46 3.41 -3.44
C LEU A 241 13.66 2.47 -3.34
N HIS A 242 13.89 1.65 -4.37
CA HIS A 242 14.93 0.62 -4.43
C HIS A 242 14.92 -0.32 -3.22
N LEU A 243 13.72 -0.71 -2.78
CA LEU A 243 13.57 -1.60 -1.63
C LEU A 243 14.11 -3.00 -1.94
N PRO A 244 14.56 -3.74 -0.90
CA PRO A 244 14.92 -5.13 -1.07
C PRO A 244 13.75 -5.92 -1.67
N HIS A 245 14.02 -6.51 -2.83
CA HIS A 245 13.09 -7.45 -3.45
C HIS A 245 13.56 -8.87 -3.13
N ALA A 246 12.63 -9.72 -2.69
CA ALA A 246 12.86 -11.14 -2.50
C ALA A 246 12.19 -11.91 -3.65
N PRO A 247 12.76 -11.92 -4.88
CA PRO A 247 12.11 -12.59 -6.01
C PRO A 247 12.02 -14.10 -5.74
N GLY A 248 10.79 -14.62 -5.64
CA GLY A 248 10.50 -16.00 -5.25
C GLY A 248 10.74 -16.31 -3.76
N GLY A 249 10.98 -15.28 -2.95
CA GLY A 249 11.30 -15.37 -1.53
C GLY A 249 10.09 -15.33 -0.62
N ARG A 250 10.28 -15.73 0.65
CA ARG A 250 9.21 -15.82 1.66
C ARG A 250 8.97 -14.47 2.34
N SER A 251 8.57 -13.47 1.56
CA SER A 251 8.17 -12.16 2.08
C SER A 251 6.94 -12.32 3.00
N PRO A 252 7.01 -11.88 4.26
CA PRO A 252 5.88 -11.96 5.19
C PRO A 252 4.93 -10.76 5.01
N VAL A 253 4.59 -10.42 3.77
CA VAL A 253 3.72 -9.29 3.43
C VAL A 253 2.48 -9.81 2.71
N TRP A 254 1.30 -9.46 3.23
CA TRP A 254 0.01 -9.88 2.70
C TRP A 254 -0.93 -8.69 2.50
N HIS A 255 -1.56 -8.62 1.34
CA HIS A 255 -2.46 -7.55 0.94
C HIS A 255 -3.87 -8.10 0.77
N PHE A 256 -4.76 -7.77 1.70
CA PHE A 256 -6.19 -8.06 1.57
C PHE A 256 -6.87 -6.94 0.82
N GLY A 257 -7.69 -7.30 -0.16
CA GLY A 257 -8.47 -6.34 -0.94
C GLY A 257 -9.62 -6.99 -1.68
N HIS A 258 -10.44 -6.18 -2.32
CA HIS A 258 -11.56 -6.70 -3.12
C HIS A 258 -11.71 -6.02 -4.49
N THR A 259 -12.20 -6.78 -5.47
CA THR A 259 -12.28 -6.31 -6.88
C THR A 259 -13.19 -5.09 -7.11
N ALA A 260 -14.07 -4.76 -6.17
CA ALA A 260 -14.91 -3.56 -6.23
C ALA A 260 -14.23 -2.28 -5.75
N ASP A 261 -13.04 -2.35 -5.14
CA ASP A 261 -12.30 -1.17 -4.70
C ASP A 261 -11.47 -0.64 -5.88
N PRO A 262 -11.78 0.56 -6.41
CA PRO A 262 -11.02 1.12 -7.51
C PRO A 262 -9.57 1.50 -7.16
N ILE A 263 -9.22 1.67 -5.89
CA ILE A 263 -7.82 1.97 -5.49
C ILE A 263 -7.01 0.68 -5.50
N PHE A 264 -7.48 -0.38 -4.84
CA PHE A 264 -6.79 -1.66 -4.82
C PHE A 264 -6.53 -2.22 -6.21
N VAL A 265 -7.49 -2.11 -7.13
CA VAL A 265 -7.33 -2.60 -8.52
C VAL A 265 -6.71 -1.59 -9.49
N GLY A 266 -6.32 -0.39 -9.02
CA GLY A 266 -5.59 0.62 -9.79
C GLY A 266 -6.39 1.29 -10.92
N VAL A 267 -7.71 1.51 -10.72
CA VAL A 267 -8.60 2.15 -11.72
C VAL A 267 -9.19 3.48 -11.23
N CYS A 268 -8.76 4.00 -10.08
CA CYS A 268 -9.24 5.27 -9.53
C CYS A 268 -8.55 6.50 -10.17
N THR A 269 -8.79 6.70 -11.47
CA THR A 269 -8.05 7.70 -12.28
C THR A 269 -8.94 8.53 -13.22
N GLY A 270 -10.17 8.09 -13.51
CA GLY A 270 -11.03 8.73 -14.51
C GLY A 270 -11.84 9.93 -13.99
N PRO A 271 -12.32 10.84 -14.87
CA PRO A 271 -13.10 12.03 -14.49
C PRO A 271 -14.46 11.74 -13.83
N ALA A 272 -14.92 10.49 -13.87
CA ALA A 272 -16.10 10.02 -13.16
C ALA A 272 -15.80 9.48 -11.74
N SER A 273 -14.52 9.45 -11.32
CA SER A 273 -14.09 8.95 -10.01
C SER A 273 -13.90 10.09 -9.01
N SER A 274 -14.16 9.84 -7.72
CA SER A 274 -13.85 10.84 -6.69
C SER A 274 -12.36 11.03 -6.47
N CYS A 275 -11.51 10.03 -6.77
CA CYS A 275 -10.05 10.22 -6.77
C CYS A 275 -9.65 11.34 -7.73
N TRP A 276 -10.30 11.40 -8.89
CA TRP A 276 -10.07 12.47 -9.83
C TRP A 276 -10.46 13.83 -9.23
N TYR A 277 -11.65 13.97 -8.67
CA TYR A 277 -12.02 15.24 -8.02
C TYR A 277 -11.13 15.59 -6.82
N GLY A 278 -10.58 14.59 -6.14
CA GLY A 278 -9.66 14.73 -5.02
C GLY A 278 -8.23 15.13 -5.41
N GLY A 279 -7.84 15.02 -6.68
CA GLY A 279 -6.46 15.29 -7.10
C GLY A 279 -5.52 14.09 -6.94
N TYR A 280 -6.05 12.87 -6.96
CA TYR A 280 -5.31 11.62 -6.83
C TYR A 280 -5.38 10.77 -8.11
N ALA A 281 -4.24 10.23 -8.53
CA ALA A 281 -4.13 9.32 -9.66
C ALA A 281 -3.55 7.96 -9.20
N MET A 282 -4.43 7.05 -8.78
CA MET A 282 -4.04 5.72 -8.31
C MET A 282 -3.99 4.77 -9.51
N GLU A 283 -2.86 4.79 -10.23
CA GLU A 283 -2.64 3.98 -11.44
C GLU A 283 -1.93 2.66 -11.16
N SER A 284 -1.22 2.55 -10.03
CA SER A 284 -0.57 1.31 -9.65
C SER A 284 -1.57 0.25 -9.19
N ARG A 285 -1.36 -0.97 -9.67
CA ARG A 285 -2.22 -2.12 -9.39
C ARG A 285 -1.46 -3.34 -8.92
N CYS A 286 -0.16 -3.39 -9.18
CA CYS A 286 0.59 -4.59 -8.83
C CYS A 286 1.16 -4.50 -7.43
N HIS A 287 1.06 -5.60 -6.70
CA HIS A 287 1.47 -5.68 -5.30
C HIS A 287 2.73 -6.52 -5.13
N THR A 288 3.46 -6.23 -4.05
CA THR A 288 4.54 -7.09 -3.56
C THR A 288 3.98 -8.20 -2.69
N GLY A 289 4.83 -9.14 -2.23
CA GLY A 289 4.39 -10.21 -1.35
C GLY A 289 3.23 -11.04 -1.93
N LYS A 290 2.16 -11.20 -1.15
CA LYS A 290 0.97 -11.97 -1.54
C LYS A 290 -0.29 -11.13 -1.52
N VAL A 291 -1.13 -11.31 -2.53
CA VAL A 291 -2.48 -10.71 -2.59
C VAL A 291 -3.53 -11.74 -2.19
N CYS A 292 -4.50 -11.30 -1.38
CA CYS A 292 -5.59 -12.09 -0.82
C CYS A 292 -6.91 -11.42 -1.23
N ILE A 293 -7.47 -11.81 -2.39
CA ILE A 293 -8.49 -11.00 -3.07
C ILE A 293 -9.88 -11.61 -2.97
N TRP A 294 -10.85 -10.83 -2.50
CA TRP A 294 -12.27 -11.15 -2.69
C TRP A 294 -12.77 -10.66 -4.06
N ASP A 295 -13.20 -11.59 -4.90
CA ASP A 295 -13.80 -11.30 -6.21
C ASP A 295 -15.28 -10.87 -6.09
N THR A 296 -15.50 -9.74 -5.40
CA THR A 296 -16.81 -9.16 -5.11
C THR A 296 -17.58 -8.74 -6.37
N VAL A 297 -16.90 -8.33 -7.44
CA VAL A 297 -17.56 -7.92 -8.69
C VAL A 297 -18.15 -9.12 -9.41
N ASN A 298 -17.37 -10.17 -9.66
CA ASN A 298 -17.86 -11.30 -10.44
C ASN A 298 -18.69 -12.27 -9.60
N LYS A 299 -18.34 -12.50 -8.32
CA LYS A 299 -19.04 -13.48 -7.47
C LYS A 299 -20.24 -12.91 -6.73
N ASN A 300 -20.22 -11.61 -6.40
CA ASN A 300 -21.28 -10.98 -5.61
C ASN A 300 -22.02 -9.85 -6.35
N GLY A 301 -21.63 -9.55 -7.60
CA GLY A 301 -22.30 -8.55 -8.43
C GLY A 301 -22.11 -7.11 -7.96
N TRP A 302 -21.06 -6.85 -7.16
CA TRP A 302 -20.76 -5.50 -6.70
C TRP A 302 -20.35 -4.62 -7.88
N ARG A 303 -20.64 -3.33 -7.76
CA ARG A 303 -20.11 -2.32 -8.68
C ARG A 303 -18.81 -1.79 -8.11
N VAL A 304 -17.86 -1.51 -9.00
CA VAL A 304 -16.65 -0.79 -8.64
C VAL A 304 -17.05 0.60 -8.12
N ASP A 305 -16.71 0.88 -6.86
CA ASP A 305 -17.14 2.09 -6.16
C ASP A 305 -16.11 2.46 -5.09
N ILE A 306 -15.62 3.71 -5.14
CA ILE A 306 -14.68 4.24 -4.16
C ILE A 306 -15.21 4.21 -2.72
N ARG A 307 -16.52 4.17 -2.53
CA ARG A 307 -17.10 4.04 -1.18
C ARG A 307 -16.77 2.69 -0.56
N SER A 308 -16.61 1.64 -1.37
CA SER A 308 -16.23 0.31 -0.89
C SER A 308 -14.76 0.21 -0.44
N HIS A 309 -13.93 1.20 -0.76
CA HIS A 309 -12.53 1.24 -0.33
C HIS A 309 -12.35 1.25 1.20
N ARG A 310 -13.31 1.78 1.97
CA ARG A 310 -13.10 2.03 3.40
C ARG A 310 -12.88 0.72 4.15
N VAL A 311 -11.85 0.67 4.99
CA VAL A 311 -11.60 -0.50 5.85
C VAL A 311 -12.81 -0.91 6.70
N LYS A 312 -13.64 0.04 7.14
CA LYS A 312 -14.90 -0.27 7.85
C LYS A 312 -15.87 -1.07 6.98
N ASP A 313 -15.96 -0.78 5.69
CA ASP A 313 -16.78 -1.56 4.76
C ASP A 313 -16.20 -2.97 4.58
N VAL A 314 -14.87 -3.14 4.51
CA VAL A 314 -14.24 -4.47 4.52
C VAL A 314 -14.60 -5.26 5.79
N ILE A 315 -14.56 -4.62 6.96
CA ILE A 315 -14.94 -5.24 8.23
C ILE A 315 -16.41 -5.68 8.21
N GLU A 316 -17.32 -4.73 8.03
CA GLU A 316 -18.76 -4.93 8.24
C GLU A 316 -19.43 -5.72 7.12
N THR A 317 -18.92 -5.60 5.88
CA THR A 317 -19.58 -6.19 4.71
C THR A 317 -18.91 -7.46 4.22
N ILE A 318 -17.65 -7.72 4.56
CA ILE A 318 -16.90 -8.91 4.12
C ILE A 318 -16.48 -9.76 5.31
N LEU A 319 -15.68 -9.21 6.24
CA LEU A 319 -15.07 -10.00 7.31
C LEU A 319 -16.11 -10.51 8.31
N LEU A 320 -17.12 -9.72 8.65
CA LEU A 320 -18.25 -10.15 9.50
C LEU A 320 -19.32 -10.99 8.78
N LYS A 321 -19.12 -11.32 7.49
CA LYS A 321 -20.05 -12.13 6.69
C LYS A 321 -19.38 -13.38 6.09
N PRO A 322 -18.92 -14.32 6.93
CA PRO A 322 -18.15 -15.49 6.47
C PRO A 322 -18.91 -16.42 5.51
N GLU A 323 -20.24 -16.47 5.59
CA GLU A 323 -21.07 -17.30 4.71
C GLU A 323 -21.09 -16.76 3.26
N GLU A 324 -21.07 -15.44 3.10
CA GLU A 324 -21.12 -14.78 1.79
C GLU A 324 -19.72 -14.57 1.21
N PHE A 325 -18.72 -14.34 2.07
CA PHE A 325 -17.35 -14.06 1.67
C PHE A 325 -16.41 -15.01 2.42
N PRO A 326 -16.09 -16.19 1.89
CA PRO A 326 -15.07 -17.08 2.48
C PRO A 326 -13.68 -16.41 2.48
N MET A 327 -12.74 -16.93 3.30
CA MET A 327 -11.36 -16.43 3.26
C MET A 327 -10.74 -16.70 1.88
N PRO A 328 -10.11 -15.69 1.24
CA PRO A 328 -9.51 -15.86 -0.06
C PRO A 328 -8.16 -16.57 0.07
N GLU A 329 -7.73 -17.25 -1.00
CA GLU A 329 -6.36 -17.74 -1.07
C GLU A 329 -5.40 -16.57 -1.29
N CYS A 330 -4.28 -16.58 -0.57
CA CYS A 330 -3.24 -15.58 -0.69
C CYS A 330 -2.13 -16.07 -1.62
N VAL A 331 -1.99 -15.42 -2.78
CA VAL A 331 -1.06 -15.84 -3.85
C VAL A 331 -0.10 -14.72 -4.21
N GLU A 332 1.09 -15.08 -4.68
CA GLU A 332 2.00 -14.11 -5.29
C GLU A 332 1.45 -13.69 -6.64
N GLU A 333 1.46 -12.38 -6.89
CA GLU A 333 1.03 -11.86 -8.17
C GLU A 333 2.12 -12.09 -9.24
N LYS A 334 1.77 -12.82 -10.30
CA LYS A 334 2.66 -13.13 -11.42
C LYS A 334 2.22 -12.34 -12.64
N ASP A 335 3.20 -11.93 -13.46
CA ASP A 335 2.96 -11.26 -14.74
C ASP A 335 2.09 -9.98 -14.67
N CYS A 336 2.04 -9.32 -13.52
CA CYS A 336 1.39 -8.03 -13.41
C CYS A 336 2.33 -6.92 -13.90
N GLU A 337 1.81 -6.01 -14.71
CA GLU A 337 2.53 -4.84 -15.23
C GLU A 337 1.81 -3.57 -14.78
N ASP A 338 2.52 -2.70 -14.06
CA ASP A 338 2.05 -1.34 -13.80
C ASP A 338 2.35 -0.47 -15.02
N CYS A 339 1.50 0.50 -15.30
CA CYS A 339 1.83 1.58 -16.22
C CYS A 339 2.18 1.15 -17.66
N GLY A 340 1.60 0.07 -18.19
CA GLY A 340 1.97 -0.47 -19.52
C GLY A 340 1.70 0.44 -20.74
N LEU A 341 1.12 1.63 -20.55
CA LEU A 341 1.06 2.67 -21.57
C LEU A 341 2.26 3.64 -21.53
N TRP A 342 2.94 3.72 -20.39
CA TRP A 342 4.04 4.63 -20.11
C TRP A 342 5.37 4.05 -20.57
N GLN A 343 6.19 4.92 -21.15
CA GLN A 343 7.58 4.64 -21.47
C GLN A 343 8.48 5.39 -20.51
N TYR A 344 9.40 4.66 -19.91
CA TYR A 344 10.38 5.21 -18.99
C TYR A 344 11.75 5.25 -19.65
N TYR A 345 12.46 6.35 -19.44
CA TYR A 345 13.83 6.51 -19.92
C TYR A 345 14.68 7.22 -18.87
N ASP A 346 15.99 7.08 -18.98
CA ASP A 346 16.95 7.71 -18.07
C ASP A 346 17.96 8.52 -18.88
N GLU A 347 18.05 9.83 -18.63
CA GLU A 347 19.01 10.69 -19.32
C GLU A 347 20.47 10.31 -19.03
N ARG A 348 20.72 9.62 -17.91
CA ARG A 348 22.05 9.09 -17.54
C ARG A 348 22.51 8.00 -18.52
N ASP A 349 21.58 7.28 -19.13
CA ASP A 349 21.85 6.22 -20.12
C ASP A 349 21.85 6.74 -21.57
N GLY A 350 21.47 8.01 -21.77
CA GLY A 350 21.43 8.70 -23.06
C GLY A 350 20.17 9.55 -23.23
N PRO A 351 20.18 10.56 -24.10
CA PRO A 351 19.01 11.39 -24.34
C PRO A 351 17.86 10.56 -24.93
N PHE A 352 16.62 10.92 -24.59
CA PHE A 352 15.44 10.26 -25.17
C PHE A 352 15.49 10.35 -26.71
N PRO A 353 15.38 9.21 -27.44
CA PRO A 353 15.50 9.23 -28.88
C PRO A 353 14.31 9.95 -29.51
N THR A 354 14.56 11.12 -30.07
CA THR A 354 13.58 11.97 -30.76
C THR A 354 12.94 11.28 -31.98
N GLU A 355 13.62 10.29 -32.58
CA GLU A 355 13.12 9.51 -33.73
C GLU A 355 12.10 8.43 -33.36
N THR A 356 12.04 7.99 -32.10
CA THR A 356 11.13 6.94 -31.64
C THR A 356 9.66 7.41 -31.59
N VAL A 357 9.45 8.72 -31.45
CA VAL A 357 8.13 9.37 -31.45
C VAL A 357 7.35 9.08 -32.75
N ALA A 358 8.04 9.03 -33.90
CA ALA A 358 7.40 8.82 -35.20
C ALA A 358 6.90 7.37 -35.44
N ARG A 359 7.53 6.37 -34.81
CA ARG A 359 7.11 4.95 -34.94
C ARG A 359 5.97 4.58 -34.00
N ILE A 360 5.85 5.26 -32.86
CA ILE A 360 4.84 4.95 -31.83
C ILE A 360 3.51 5.64 -32.14
N LEU A 361 3.54 6.88 -32.64
CA LEU A 361 2.34 7.58 -33.14
C LEU A 361 1.70 6.90 -34.36
N ALA A 362 2.39 5.94 -35.00
CA ALA A 362 1.89 5.13 -36.11
C ALA A 362 1.13 3.86 -35.66
N LYS A 363 1.13 3.51 -34.36
CA LYS A 363 0.17 2.51 -33.85
C LYS A 363 -1.20 3.19 -33.73
N PRO A 364 -2.30 2.58 -34.20
CA PRO A 364 -3.63 3.17 -34.09
C PRO A 364 -4.08 3.13 -32.62
N THR A 365 -3.69 4.13 -31.84
CA THR A 365 -3.95 4.23 -30.39
C THR A 365 -5.30 4.86 -30.03
N PHE A 366 -6.21 5.05 -30.99
CA PHE A 366 -7.56 5.56 -30.70
C PHE A 366 -8.71 4.55 -30.82
N GLU A 367 -8.47 3.31 -31.29
CA GLU A 367 -9.53 2.28 -31.35
C GLU A 367 -9.47 1.23 -30.23
N ILE A 368 -8.29 1.00 -29.63
CA ILE A 368 -8.13 -0.01 -28.56
C ILE A 368 -8.79 0.43 -27.23
N ALA A 369 -8.89 1.75 -27.00
CA ALA A 369 -9.55 2.29 -25.79
C ALA A 369 -11.08 2.07 -25.78
N ARG A 370 -11.71 1.82 -26.95
CA ARG A 370 -13.16 1.55 -27.04
C ARG A 370 -13.51 0.05 -27.05
N SER A 371 -12.61 -0.82 -27.54
CA SER A 371 -12.91 -2.26 -27.59
C SER A 371 -12.60 -2.98 -26.27
N ARG A 372 -11.54 -2.60 -25.54
CA ARG A 372 -11.21 -3.25 -24.24
C ARG A 372 -12.19 -2.92 -23.10
N TYR A 373 -13.02 -1.89 -23.25
CA TYR A 373 -14.14 -1.62 -22.33
C TYR A 373 -15.41 -2.43 -22.66
N ARG A 374 -15.45 -3.15 -23.79
CA ARG A 374 -16.63 -3.95 -24.21
C ARG A 374 -16.45 -5.45 -24.05
N ASP A 375 -15.23 -5.98 -24.09
CA ASP A 375 -14.98 -7.41 -23.85
C ASP A 375 -14.72 -7.68 -22.36
N ASN A 376 -15.80 -7.66 -21.58
CA ASN A 376 -15.86 -8.21 -20.23
C ASN A 376 -15.92 -9.74 -20.28
N SER A 377 -14.77 -10.38 -20.52
CA SER A 377 -14.58 -11.79 -20.21
C SER A 377 -13.16 -11.99 -19.69
N TRP A 378 -12.95 -11.65 -18.42
CA TRP A 378 -11.71 -11.96 -17.72
C TRP A 378 -11.79 -13.41 -17.23
N HIS A 379 -11.22 -14.32 -18.03
CA HIS A 379 -10.87 -15.66 -17.56
C HIS A 379 -9.53 -15.58 -16.83
N TYR A 380 -9.57 -15.74 -15.51
CA TYR A 380 -8.40 -16.10 -14.71
C TYR A 380 -8.14 -17.60 -14.86
N TYR A 381 -6.92 -17.96 -15.24
CA TYR A 381 -6.35 -19.31 -15.09
C TYR A 381 -5.03 -19.21 -14.36
#